data_AF-A0A2G8LAD0-F1
#
_entry.id   AF-A0A2G8LAD0-F1
#
_cell.length_a   1.000
_cell.length_b   1.000
_cell.length_c   1.000
_cell.angle_alpha   90.00
_cell.angle_beta   90.00
_cell.angle_gamma   90.00
#
_symmetry.space_group_name_H-M   'P 1'
#
loop_
_entity.id
_entity.type
_entity.pdbx_description
1 polymer ?
#
loop_
_entity_poly.entity_id
_entity_poly.type
_entity_poly.pdbx_seq_one_letter_code
_entity_poly.pdbx_strand_id
1 'polypeptide(L)'
;MQKSEEPTTAVTTEPLGTTLGSSIYTCPPNMIYGNCTCEATCEDPKGESACNSTCLGSTGCICKAGLMLNGSDCISASNAAVSLQRPSWLYRTKVLLLMMDTKVTVKLASYCYTDCQEVYDAGQRQDGVYTIMPTGWPGLPFNVSCKMENNGGWTVFQRRTDGSTSFDQNWAAYKDGFGDSRNLWLGNEKLHYLTNQRNYKLRFDITTSSGSAKYAEYTEFQIESESTNYTMNKLGNHSGNTGLLHV
;
A
#
# COMPACT_ATOMS: atom_id res chain seq x y z
N MET A 1 -47.62 -44.06 61.30
CA MET A 1 -49.06 -44.03 60.97
C MET A 1 -49.20 -43.79 59.49
N GLN A 2 -49.84 -44.72 58.78
CA GLN A 2 -50.18 -44.63 57.36
C GLN A 2 -51.20 -43.53 57.08
N LYS A 3 -51.05 -42.85 55.93
CA LYS A 3 -52.09 -42.65 54.90
C LYS A 3 -51.37 -42.01 53.69
N SER A 4 -51.14 -42.62 52.52
CA SER A 4 -52.01 -43.27 51.52
C SER A 4 -53.13 -42.36 50.98
N GLU A 5 -52.86 -41.67 49.87
CA GLU A 5 -53.83 -41.44 48.79
C GLU A 5 -53.10 -41.06 47.48
N GLU A 6 -53.35 -41.87 46.46
CA GLU A 6 -53.20 -41.67 45.00
C GLU A 6 -54.58 -42.12 44.41
N PRO A 7 -54.92 -42.02 43.11
CA PRO A 7 -54.34 -41.28 41.97
C PRO A 7 -55.42 -40.56 41.11
N THR A 8 -55.09 -39.67 40.15
CA THR A 8 -55.69 -39.68 38.78
C THR A 8 -54.90 -38.80 37.78
N THR A 9 -54.83 -39.30 36.56
CA THR A 9 -53.90 -39.06 35.44
C THR A 9 -54.43 -38.13 34.34
N ALA A 10 -53.53 -37.38 33.69
CA ALA A 10 -53.44 -37.12 32.23
C ALA A 10 -52.20 -36.22 31.98
N VAL A 11 -51.01 -36.72 31.59
CA VAL A 11 -50.51 -36.99 30.21
C VAL A 11 -50.94 -35.88 29.23
N THR A 12 -50.08 -34.99 28.71
CA THR A 12 -49.03 -35.26 27.68
C THR A 12 -48.01 -34.10 27.52
N THR A 13 -46.71 -34.48 27.44
CA THR A 13 -45.60 -34.02 26.57
C THR A 13 -44.90 -32.64 26.67
N GLU A 14 -43.71 -32.67 27.30
CA GLU A 14 -42.34 -32.19 26.89
C GLU A 14 -41.99 -30.69 26.64
N PRO A 15 -40.69 -30.26 26.76
CA PRO A 15 -39.73 -30.48 27.85
C PRO A 15 -38.93 -29.20 28.25
N LEU A 16 -38.03 -29.37 29.24
CA LEU A 16 -37.12 -28.42 29.89
C LEU A 16 -36.13 -27.64 28.99
N GLY A 17 -35.73 -26.44 29.45
CA GLY A 17 -34.44 -25.78 29.20
C GLY A 17 -34.08 -24.92 30.43
N THR A 18 -33.19 -25.26 31.37
CA THR A 18 -31.73 -25.53 31.39
C THR A 18 -30.85 -24.26 31.32
N THR A 19 -30.30 -23.90 32.49
CA THR A 19 -29.04 -23.20 32.85
C THR A 19 -28.42 -22.11 31.94
N LEU A 20 -28.20 -20.92 32.52
CA LEU A 20 -27.36 -19.82 32.02
C LEU A 20 -25.94 -20.32 31.67
N GLY A 21 -25.63 -20.38 30.37
CA GLY A 21 -24.31 -20.68 29.85
C GLY A 21 -23.42 -19.44 29.80
N SER A 22 -22.21 -19.56 30.32
CA SER A 22 -21.08 -18.66 30.06
C SER A 22 -20.71 -18.70 28.57
N SER A 23 -20.95 -17.61 27.86
CA SER A 23 -20.63 -17.46 26.44
C SER A 23 -19.11 -17.40 26.25
N ILE A 24 -18.50 -18.50 25.80
CA ILE A 24 -17.12 -18.48 25.30
C ILE A 24 -17.17 -17.80 23.92
N TYR A 25 -16.59 -16.62 23.79
CA TYR A 25 -16.46 -15.93 22.51
C TYR A 25 -15.35 -16.58 21.68
N THR A 26 -15.65 -17.67 20.98
CA THR A 26 -14.71 -18.28 20.05
C THR A 26 -14.81 -17.62 18.69
N CYS A 27 -13.70 -17.03 18.22
CA CYS A 27 -13.63 -16.53 16.86
C CYS A 27 -13.47 -17.69 15.85
N PRO A 28 -13.99 -17.52 14.61
CA PRO A 28 -13.67 -18.42 13.50
C PRO A 28 -12.15 -18.57 13.28
N PRO A 29 -11.67 -19.67 12.67
CA PRO A 29 -10.24 -20.04 12.63
C PRO A 29 -9.27 -19.00 12.02
N ASN A 30 -9.78 -18.08 11.19
CA ASN A 30 -9.05 -17.01 10.50
C ASN A 30 -9.25 -15.62 11.15
N MET A 31 -9.95 -15.55 12.28
CA MET A 31 -10.21 -14.34 13.04
C MET A 31 -9.60 -14.42 14.45
N ILE A 32 -9.32 -13.25 15.05
CA ILE A 32 -8.83 -13.08 16.42
C ILE A 32 -9.77 -12.15 17.18
N TYR A 33 -9.88 -12.32 18.49
CA TYR A 33 -10.75 -11.47 19.32
C TYR A 33 -10.04 -10.14 19.62
N GLY A 34 -10.66 -9.00 19.31
CA GLY A 34 -10.04 -7.68 19.44
C GLY A 34 -11.05 -6.52 19.62
N ASN A 35 -10.53 -5.31 19.79
CA ASN A 35 -11.29 -4.06 19.76
C ASN A 35 -11.15 -3.41 18.36
N CYS A 36 -12.24 -2.84 17.85
CA CYS A 36 -12.38 -2.47 16.43
C CYS A 36 -11.22 -1.64 15.84
N THR A 37 -10.75 -2.00 14.64
CA THR A 37 -9.95 -1.13 13.76
C THR A 37 -10.57 -1.08 12.37
N CYS A 38 -11.04 0.10 11.97
CA CYS A 38 -11.65 0.37 10.68
C CYS A 38 -10.60 0.96 9.74
N GLU A 39 -10.35 0.33 8.59
CA GLU A 39 -9.49 0.88 7.53
C GLU A 39 -10.32 1.12 6.28
N ALA A 40 -10.22 2.34 5.73
CA ALA A 40 -10.87 2.73 4.49
C ALA A 40 -10.18 2.07 3.29
N THR A 41 -10.96 1.52 2.36
CA THR A 41 -10.47 0.92 1.12
C THR A 41 -10.64 1.88 -0.06
N CYS A 42 -9.94 1.63 -1.16
CA CYS A 42 -9.99 2.46 -2.37
C CYS A 42 -11.38 2.57 -3.01
N GLU A 43 -12.32 1.69 -2.64
CA GLU A 43 -13.72 1.72 -3.13
C GLU A 43 -14.67 2.51 -2.25
N ASP A 44 -14.31 2.76 -0.99
CA ASP A 44 -15.01 3.68 -0.09
C ASP A 44 -14.00 4.72 0.45
N PRO A 45 -13.63 5.71 -0.39
CA PRO A 45 -12.57 6.66 -0.08
C PRO A 45 -12.91 7.61 1.11
N LYS A 46 -14.10 7.50 1.71
CA LYS A 46 -14.49 8.24 2.92
C LYS A 46 -14.82 7.33 4.12
N GLY A 47 -14.88 6.01 3.95
CA GLY A 47 -15.15 5.04 5.01
C GLY A 47 -16.59 5.09 5.57
N GLU A 48 -17.57 5.57 4.80
CA GLU A 48 -18.93 5.84 5.29
C GLU A 48 -19.87 4.64 5.19
N SER A 49 -19.58 3.64 4.35
CA SER A 49 -20.43 2.45 4.15
C SER A 49 -20.08 1.25 5.06
N ALA A 50 -18.84 1.19 5.56
CA ALA A 50 -18.37 0.16 6.50
C ALA A 50 -18.56 0.53 7.98
N CYS A 51 -19.01 1.76 8.25
CA CYS A 51 -19.25 2.28 9.60
C CYS A 51 -20.66 2.83 9.71
N ASN A 52 -21.69 2.04 9.37
CA ASN A 52 -23.05 2.47 9.64
C ASN A 52 -23.36 2.32 11.13
N SER A 53 -23.10 3.41 11.85
CA SER A 53 -23.50 3.73 13.21
C SER A 53 -22.91 2.87 14.35
N THR A 54 -22.04 3.54 15.12
CA THR A 54 -21.49 3.19 16.46
C THR A 54 -20.37 2.16 16.56
N CYS A 55 -19.17 2.53 16.10
CA CYS A 55 -17.91 2.03 16.68
C CYS A 55 -17.64 2.68 18.05
N LEU A 56 -18.53 2.42 19.01
CA LEU A 56 -18.39 2.79 20.42
C LEU A 56 -18.47 1.51 21.26
N GLY A 57 -17.38 0.75 21.31
CA GLY A 57 -17.09 -0.13 22.45
C GLY A 57 -17.43 -1.63 22.40
N SER A 58 -17.81 -2.25 21.27
CA SER A 58 -18.05 -3.70 21.25
C SER A 58 -16.80 -4.50 20.90
N THR A 59 -16.38 -5.38 21.81
CA THR A 59 -15.43 -6.47 21.55
C THR A 59 -15.96 -7.40 20.46
N GLY A 60 -15.14 -7.74 19.45
CA GLY A 60 -15.55 -8.55 18.31
C GLY A 60 -14.39 -9.29 17.65
N CYS A 61 -14.70 -10.21 16.74
CA CYS A 61 -13.70 -10.94 15.97
C CYS A 61 -13.21 -10.08 14.79
N ILE A 62 -11.89 -9.98 14.62
CA ILE A 62 -11.20 -9.26 13.53
C ILE A 62 -10.29 -10.22 12.77
N CYS A 63 -9.92 -9.91 11.53
CA CYS A 63 -9.07 -10.80 10.75
C CYS A 63 -7.62 -10.84 11.25
N LYS A 64 -6.94 -11.97 11.03
CA LYS A 64 -5.48 -12.05 11.18
C LYS A 64 -4.80 -11.02 10.27
N ALA A 65 -3.66 -10.49 10.71
CA ALA A 65 -2.90 -9.48 9.98
C ALA A 65 -2.64 -9.90 8.52
N GLY A 66 -2.85 -8.97 7.57
CA GLY A 66 -2.71 -9.20 6.13
C GLY A 66 -3.97 -9.72 5.41
N LEU A 67 -5.09 -9.89 6.14
CA LEU A 67 -6.38 -10.29 5.58
C LEU A 67 -7.43 -9.22 5.85
N MET A 68 -8.32 -9.00 4.88
CA MET A 68 -9.44 -8.08 4.96
C MET A 68 -10.74 -8.81 5.29
N LEU A 69 -11.61 -8.15 6.06
CA LEU A 69 -12.92 -8.68 6.42
C LEU A 69 -13.88 -8.56 5.23
N ASN A 70 -14.40 -9.68 4.74
CA ASN A 70 -15.48 -9.74 3.76
C ASN A 70 -16.62 -10.58 4.32
N GLY A 71 -17.61 -9.92 4.92
CA GLY A 71 -18.67 -10.58 5.68
C GLY A 71 -18.12 -11.26 6.94
N SER A 72 -18.29 -12.58 7.06
CA SER A 72 -17.73 -13.40 8.15
C SER A 72 -16.38 -14.03 7.81
N ASP A 73 -15.85 -13.80 6.60
CA ASP A 73 -14.62 -14.43 6.11
C ASP A 73 -13.47 -13.43 6.01
N CYS A 74 -12.26 -13.90 6.30
CA CYS A 74 -11.03 -13.13 6.08
C CYS A 74 -10.41 -13.52 4.75
N ILE A 75 -10.36 -12.59 3.81
CA ILE A 75 -9.80 -12.79 2.48
C ILE A 75 -8.47 -12.05 2.33
N SER A 76 -7.58 -12.60 1.52
CA SER A 76 -6.38 -11.86 1.09
C SER A 76 -6.81 -10.68 0.22
N ALA A 77 -6.18 -9.51 0.42
CA ALA A 77 -6.37 -8.32 -0.42
C ALA A 77 -6.12 -8.60 -1.91
N SER A 78 -5.50 -9.73 -2.26
CA SER A 78 -5.29 -10.19 -3.64
C SER A 78 -6.56 -10.68 -4.36
N ASN A 79 -7.67 -10.93 -3.66
CA ASN A 79 -8.87 -11.56 -4.24
C ASN A 79 -10.14 -10.69 -4.19
N ALA A 80 -10.05 -9.41 -3.80
CA ALA A 80 -11.17 -8.48 -3.83
C ALA A 80 -11.34 -7.94 -5.28
N ALA A 81 -12.10 -8.66 -6.10
CA ALA A 81 -12.58 -8.13 -7.37
C ALA A 81 -13.83 -7.28 -7.10
N VAL A 82 -13.70 -5.95 -7.19
CA VAL A 82 -14.86 -5.06 -7.02
C VAL A 82 -15.43 -4.63 -8.35
N SER A 83 -16.74 -4.76 -8.43
CA SER A 83 -17.60 -4.30 -9.51
C SER A 83 -17.57 -2.78 -9.63
N LEU A 84 -16.91 -2.24 -10.66
CA LEU A 84 -16.98 -0.81 -10.97
C LEU A 84 -18.13 -0.51 -11.93
N GLN A 85 -19.18 0.12 -11.40
CA GLN A 85 -20.24 0.79 -12.15
C GLN A 85 -19.66 2.02 -12.86
N ARG A 86 -19.88 2.12 -14.17
CA ARG A 86 -19.37 3.18 -15.05
C ARG A 86 -19.99 4.57 -14.73
N PRO A 87 -19.22 5.66 -14.57
CA PRO A 87 -19.76 7.01 -14.68
C PRO A 87 -19.81 7.47 -16.14
N SER A 88 -20.97 8.02 -16.49
CA SER A 88 -21.38 8.47 -17.81
C SER A 88 -20.84 9.86 -18.16
N TRP A 89 -19.72 9.95 -18.89
CA TRP A 89 -19.45 11.10 -19.77
C TRP A 89 -18.83 10.61 -21.07
N LEU A 90 -19.72 10.43 -22.04
CA LEU A 90 -19.45 10.16 -23.44
C LEU A 90 -18.78 11.38 -24.09
N TYR A 91 -17.60 11.21 -24.70
CA TYR A 91 -17.18 12.04 -25.83
C TYR A 91 -17.21 11.21 -27.12
N ARG A 92 -18.40 11.19 -27.71
CA ARG A 92 -18.74 11.22 -29.15
C ARG A 92 -17.87 10.43 -30.16
N THR A 93 -18.42 9.27 -30.54
CA THR A 93 -18.73 8.83 -31.93
C THR A 93 -17.60 8.49 -32.93
N LYS A 94 -17.31 7.19 -33.06
CA LYS A 94 -17.71 6.38 -34.22
C LYS A 94 -17.60 4.88 -33.89
N VAL A 95 -18.74 4.20 -34.00
CA VAL A 95 -18.87 2.74 -33.89
C VAL A 95 -18.50 2.12 -35.24
N LEU A 96 -17.62 1.12 -35.25
CA LEU A 96 -17.76 0.00 -36.18
C LEU A 96 -17.38 -1.27 -35.43
N LEU A 97 -18.41 -2.05 -35.09
CA LEU A 97 -18.27 -3.43 -34.68
C LEU A 97 -17.64 -4.22 -35.83
N LEU A 98 -16.57 -4.96 -35.54
CA LEU A 98 -16.46 -6.34 -36.01
C LEU A 98 -16.13 -7.18 -34.78
N MET A 99 -17.14 -7.92 -34.32
CA MET A 99 -16.96 -9.01 -33.38
C MET A 99 -16.37 -10.20 -34.15
N MET A 100 -15.17 -10.64 -33.80
CA MET A 100 -14.71 -12.02 -34.04
C MET A 100 -13.77 -12.44 -32.90
N ASP A 101 -14.29 -13.30 -32.02
CA ASP A 101 -13.65 -14.22 -31.08
C ASP A 101 -12.17 -14.02 -30.73
N THR A 102 -11.82 -12.86 -30.18
CA THR A 102 -10.62 -12.76 -29.33
C THR A 102 -11.11 -12.68 -27.90
N LYS A 103 -10.85 -13.74 -27.13
CA LYS A 103 -10.83 -13.64 -25.67
C LYS A 103 -9.82 -12.55 -25.34
N VAL A 104 -10.28 -11.32 -25.16
CA VAL A 104 -9.49 -10.29 -24.50
C VAL A 104 -9.43 -10.74 -23.06
N THR A 105 -8.40 -11.51 -22.74
CA THR A 105 -7.96 -11.66 -21.36
C THR A 105 -7.53 -10.27 -20.90
N VAL A 106 -8.46 -9.53 -20.31
CA VAL A 106 -8.08 -8.39 -19.47
C VAL A 106 -7.35 -9.01 -18.29
N LYS A 107 -6.03 -9.04 -18.40
CA LYS A 107 -5.15 -9.42 -17.31
C LYS A 107 -5.36 -8.34 -16.24
N LEU A 108 -6.23 -8.61 -15.27
CA LEU A 108 -6.39 -7.82 -14.04
C LEU A 108 -5.12 -8.00 -13.22
N ALA A 109 -4.04 -7.40 -13.68
CA ALA A 109 -2.90 -7.21 -12.85
C ALA A 109 -3.21 -5.98 -12.01
N SER A 110 -3.46 -6.23 -10.73
CA SER A 110 -3.19 -5.26 -9.68
C SER A 110 -1.70 -4.92 -9.75
N TYR A 111 -1.31 -4.10 -10.72
CA TYR A 111 0.06 -3.62 -10.87
C TYR A 111 0.27 -2.53 -9.82
N CYS A 112 0.66 -2.92 -8.61
CA CYS A 112 1.43 -2.00 -7.79
C CYS A 112 2.76 -1.85 -8.51
N TYR A 113 3.00 -0.69 -9.11
CA TYR A 113 4.27 -0.37 -9.71
C TYR A 113 5.38 -0.53 -8.67
N THR A 114 6.48 -1.17 -9.01
CA THR A 114 7.59 -1.34 -8.05
C THR A 114 8.50 -0.12 -7.97
N ASP A 115 8.45 0.74 -8.98
CA ASP A 115 9.15 2.02 -9.09
C ASP A 115 8.54 2.89 -10.21
N CYS A 116 9.09 4.09 -10.41
CA CYS A 116 8.66 4.98 -11.48
C CYS A 116 8.97 4.47 -12.89
N GLN A 117 9.92 3.56 -13.07
CA GLN A 117 10.20 2.98 -14.38
C GLN A 117 9.07 2.06 -14.81
N GLU A 118 8.49 1.25 -13.90
CA GLU A 118 7.30 0.46 -14.22
C GLU A 118 6.05 1.31 -14.45
N VAL A 119 5.93 2.44 -13.74
CA VAL A 119 4.91 3.44 -14.04
C VAL A 119 5.05 3.93 -15.48
N TYR A 120 6.29 4.24 -15.90
CA TYR A 120 6.61 4.62 -17.27
C TYR A 120 6.33 3.48 -18.26
N ASP A 121 6.74 2.26 -18.00
CA ASP A 121 6.55 1.13 -18.92
C ASP A 121 5.05 0.80 -19.12
N ALA A 122 4.22 1.09 -18.11
CA ALA A 122 2.76 0.97 -18.19
C ALA A 122 2.06 2.08 -19.00
N GLY A 123 2.82 2.99 -19.61
CA GLY A 123 2.30 4.03 -20.50
C GLY A 123 2.00 5.37 -19.83
N GLN A 124 2.27 5.52 -18.53
CA GLN A 124 2.15 6.82 -17.87
C GLN A 124 3.34 7.70 -18.30
N ARG A 125 3.05 8.93 -18.73
CA ARG A 125 4.06 9.86 -19.29
C ARG A 125 4.11 11.20 -18.57
N GLN A 126 3.27 11.40 -17.56
CA GLN A 126 3.20 12.66 -16.84
C GLN A 126 4.07 12.60 -15.59
N ASP A 127 4.85 13.66 -15.36
CA ASP A 127 5.44 13.91 -14.05
C ASP A 127 4.36 13.97 -12.99
N GLY A 128 4.61 13.41 -11.82
CA GLY A 128 3.60 13.40 -10.78
C GLY A 128 3.97 12.58 -9.57
N VAL A 129 3.01 12.44 -8.67
CA VAL A 129 3.11 11.53 -7.52
C VAL A 129 2.41 10.24 -7.88
N TYR A 130 3.10 9.12 -7.72
CA TYR A 130 2.57 7.78 -7.97
C TYR A 130 2.79 6.91 -6.74
N THR A 131 1.88 5.97 -6.53
CA THR A 131 2.01 4.95 -5.49
C THR A 131 2.81 3.78 -6.02
N ILE A 132 3.85 3.39 -5.29
CA ILE A 132 4.71 2.25 -5.62
C ILE A 132 4.81 1.27 -4.44
N MET A 133 5.19 0.03 -4.74
CA MET A 133 5.49 -1.00 -3.77
C MET A 133 6.72 -1.78 -4.24
N PRO A 134 7.93 -1.39 -3.79
CA PRO A 134 9.15 -2.12 -4.11
C PRO A 134 9.07 -3.59 -3.69
N THR A 135 9.76 -4.43 -4.44
CA THR A 135 9.81 -5.88 -4.19
C THR A 135 10.39 -6.14 -2.80
N GLY A 136 9.68 -6.92 -1.98
CA GLY A 136 10.12 -7.27 -0.63
C GLY A 136 9.87 -6.21 0.45
N TRP A 137 9.32 -5.04 0.09
CA TRP A 137 8.94 -4.01 1.06
C TRP A 137 7.93 -4.57 2.07
N PRO A 138 8.21 -4.53 3.40
CA PRO A 138 7.35 -5.14 4.42
C PRO A 138 6.17 -4.26 4.85
N GLY A 139 6.15 -2.98 4.43
CA GLY A 139 5.11 -2.03 4.77
C GLY A 139 4.01 -1.89 3.70
N LEU A 140 3.14 -0.90 3.89
CA LEU A 140 2.14 -0.52 2.90
C LEU A 140 2.78 0.17 1.69
N PRO A 141 2.15 0.15 0.50
CA PRO A 141 2.58 0.95 -0.64
C PRO A 141 2.73 2.43 -0.26
N PHE A 142 3.68 3.12 -0.87
CA PHE A 142 3.97 4.51 -0.54
C PHE A 142 4.10 5.38 -1.78
N ASN A 143 3.91 6.68 -1.59
CA ASN A 143 3.95 7.66 -2.67
C ASN A 143 5.38 8.13 -2.96
N VAL A 144 5.71 8.25 -4.24
CA VAL A 144 6.97 8.82 -4.73
C VAL A 144 6.69 9.86 -5.80
N SER A 145 7.58 10.84 -5.93
CA SER A 145 7.57 11.73 -7.08
C SER A 145 8.30 11.06 -8.24
N CYS A 146 7.60 10.87 -9.35
CA CYS A 146 8.15 10.36 -10.61
C CYS A 146 8.42 11.51 -11.58
N LYS A 147 9.61 11.48 -12.16
CA LYS A 147 10.02 12.32 -13.29
C LYS A 147 10.07 11.46 -14.55
N MET A 148 9.18 11.74 -15.50
CA MET A 148 9.04 10.99 -16.75
C MET A 148 9.84 11.69 -17.84
N GLU A 149 11.14 11.42 -17.87
CA GLU A 149 12.09 12.13 -18.73
C GLU A 149 13.06 11.17 -19.43
N ASN A 150 13.54 11.54 -20.62
CA ASN A 150 14.55 10.78 -21.38
C ASN A 150 14.19 9.31 -21.60
N ASN A 151 12.93 9.05 -21.96
CA ASN A 151 12.38 7.71 -22.16
C ASN A 151 12.44 6.77 -20.94
N GLY A 152 12.47 7.33 -19.72
CA GLY A 152 12.42 6.54 -18.50
C GLY A 152 11.63 7.22 -17.38
N GLY A 153 11.37 6.46 -16.32
CA GLY A 153 10.70 6.93 -15.13
C GLY A 153 11.66 6.99 -13.95
N TRP A 154 11.99 8.20 -13.52
CA TRP A 154 12.93 8.44 -12.43
C TRP A 154 12.20 8.59 -11.09
N THR A 155 12.51 7.71 -10.15
CA THR A 155 12.04 7.82 -8.75
C THR A 155 12.88 8.86 -8.02
N VAL A 156 12.26 9.98 -7.64
CA VAL A 156 12.95 11.04 -6.89
C VAL A 156 13.00 10.65 -5.41
N PHE A 157 14.19 10.34 -4.92
CA PHE A 157 14.40 10.04 -3.50
C PHE A 157 14.90 11.24 -2.68
N GLN A 158 15.47 12.25 -3.34
CA GLN A 158 15.93 13.48 -2.71
C GLN A 158 15.59 14.68 -3.60
N ARG A 159 15.17 15.80 -2.98
CA ARG A 159 14.98 17.08 -3.67
C ARG A 159 15.34 18.23 -2.75
N ARG A 160 16.00 19.27 -3.29
CA ARG A 160 16.19 20.57 -2.64
C ARG A 160 15.79 21.68 -3.59
N THR A 161 14.72 22.40 -3.26
CA THR A 161 14.28 23.58 -4.02
C THR A 161 14.60 24.87 -3.30
N ASP A 162 14.57 24.84 -1.96
CA ASP A 162 14.87 26.00 -1.12
C ASP A 162 15.35 25.55 0.29
N GLY A 163 15.39 26.50 1.23
CA GLY A 163 15.78 26.26 2.62
C GLY A 163 14.61 25.99 3.58
N SER A 164 13.39 25.70 3.11
CA SER A 164 12.20 25.59 3.98
C SER A 164 12.23 24.40 4.94
N THR A 165 13.00 23.36 4.62
CA THR A 165 13.09 22.11 5.39
C THR A 165 14.52 21.90 5.87
N SER A 166 14.70 21.65 7.17
CA SER A 166 16.01 21.27 7.73
C SER A 166 16.39 19.85 7.27
N PHE A 167 17.63 19.70 6.80
CA PHE A 167 18.26 18.41 6.53
C PHE A 167 19.25 18.02 7.63
N ASP A 168 19.41 18.85 8.67
CA ASP A 168 20.08 18.44 9.89
C ASP A 168 19.05 17.70 10.76
N GLN A 169 18.95 16.40 10.53
CA GLN A 169 17.92 15.52 11.09
C GLN A 169 18.56 14.30 11.75
N ASN A 170 17.83 13.69 12.69
CA ASN A 170 18.30 12.51 13.40
C ASN A 170 18.23 11.23 12.54
N TRP A 171 18.81 10.14 13.06
CA TRP A 171 18.84 8.83 12.38
C TRP A 171 17.44 8.32 12.00
N ALA A 172 16.48 8.38 12.92
CA ALA A 172 15.12 7.90 12.70
C ALA A 172 14.44 8.66 11.54
N ALA A 173 14.60 9.99 11.48
CA ALA A 173 14.10 10.80 10.39
C ALA A 173 14.75 10.42 9.04
N TYR A 174 16.06 10.20 9.00
CA TYR A 174 16.74 9.74 7.77
C TYR A 174 16.32 8.33 7.34
N LYS A 175 16.06 7.43 8.30
CA LYS A 175 15.52 6.10 8.05
C LYS A 175 14.11 6.16 7.45
N ASP A 176 13.21 6.88 8.11
CA ASP A 176 11.79 6.91 7.75
C ASP A 176 11.51 7.83 6.56
N GLY A 177 12.29 8.89 6.40
CA GLY A 177 12.08 9.96 5.42
C GLY A 177 11.41 11.20 6.04
N PHE A 178 11.62 12.35 5.42
CA PHE A 178 11.08 13.63 5.85
C PHE A 178 10.96 14.62 4.69
N GLY A 179 10.21 15.71 4.93
CA GLY A 179 10.06 16.81 4.00
C GLY A 179 8.71 16.87 3.30
N ASP A 180 8.67 17.58 2.19
CA ASP A 180 7.46 17.94 1.44
C ASP A 180 7.69 17.83 -0.09
N SER A 181 6.77 18.38 -0.88
CA SER A 181 6.86 18.36 -2.35
C SER A 181 8.02 19.18 -2.92
N ARG A 182 8.59 20.11 -2.15
CA ARG A 182 9.69 21.01 -2.54
C ARG A 182 11.04 20.53 -2.03
N ASN A 183 11.10 20.01 -0.81
CA ASN A 183 12.31 19.49 -0.20
C ASN A 183 12.03 18.13 0.42
N LEU A 184 12.65 17.08 -0.09
CA LEU A 184 12.30 15.70 0.24
C LEU A 184 13.56 14.88 0.55
N TRP A 185 13.45 14.02 1.55
CA TRP A 185 14.25 12.80 1.71
C TRP A 185 13.30 11.61 1.84
N LEU A 186 13.35 10.66 0.91
CA LEU A 186 12.38 9.56 0.84
C LEU A 186 12.43 8.60 2.04
N GLY A 187 13.61 8.47 2.65
CA GLY A 187 13.91 7.54 3.73
C GLY A 187 14.86 6.43 3.29
N ASN A 188 15.88 6.16 4.09
CA ASN A 188 16.91 5.18 3.79
C ASN A 188 16.35 3.76 3.71
N GLU A 189 15.35 3.42 4.54
CA GLU A 189 14.73 2.10 4.49
C GLU A 189 14.04 1.88 3.15
N LYS A 190 13.26 2.85 2.69
CA LYS A 190 12.59 2.80 1.38
C LYS A 190 13.62 2.73 0.23
N LEU A 191 14.70 3.50 0.34
CA LEU A 191 15.77 3.54 -0.65
C LEU A 191 16.57 2.23 -0.70
N HIS A 192 16.74 1.54 0.43
CA HIS A 192 17.34 0.22 0.49
C HIS A 192 16.52 -0.78 -0.34
N TYR A 193 15.22 -0.92 -0.06
CA TYR A 193 14.36 -1.82 -0.84
C TYR A 193 14.27 -1.45 -2.33
N LEU A 194 14.21 -0.16 -2.63
CA LEU A 194 14.23 0.34 -4.01
C LEU A 194 15.52 -0.05 -4.73
N THR A 195 16.68 0.16 -4.14
CA THR A 195 17.96 -0.08 -4.84
C THR A 195 18.41 -1.54 -4.84
N ASN A 196 17.75 -2.41 -4.07
CA ASN A 196 18.08 -3.83 -3.97
C ASN A 196 17.15 -4.76 -4.77
N GLN A 197 16.05 -4.25 -5.35
CA GLN A 197 15.15 -5.09 -6.15
C GLN A 197 15.65 -5.34 -7.58
N ARG A 198 16.45 -4.42 -8.15
CA ARG A 198 17.02 -4.46 -9.52
C ARG A 198 18.30 -3.62 -9.57
N ASN A 199 18.95 -3.53 -10.73
CA ASN A 199 20.06 -2.61 -10.95
C ASN A 199 19.52 -1.19 -11.20
N TYR A 200 19.89 -0.25 -10.35
CA TYR A 200 19.53 1.17 -10.49
C TYR A 200 20.75 2.00 -10.85
N LYS A 201 20.53 3.01 -11.71
CA LYS A 201 21.45 4.12 -11.92
C LYS A 201 21.04 5.30 -11.03
N LEU A 202 22.01 6.13 -10.66
CA LEU A 202 21.79 7.34 -9.89
C LEU A 202 22.02 8.56 -10.77
N ARG A 203 21.17 9.56 -10.63
CA ARG A 203 21.29 10.85 -11.32
C ARG A 203 21.14 11.98 -10.32
N PHE A 204 22.03 12.97 -10.42
CA PHE A 204 21.90 14.26 -9.76
C PHE A 204 21.64 15.32 -10.81
N ASP A 205 20.59 16.11 -10.64
CA ASP A 205 20.35 17.33 -11.40
C ASP A 205 20.55 18.53 -10.47
N ILE A 206 21.45 19.43 -10.85
CA ILE A 206 21.91 20.56 -10.03
C ILE A 206 21.73 21.84 -10.83
N THR A 207 21.05 22.83 -10.26
CA THR A 207 21.09 24.21 -10.77
C THR A 207 22.11 25.01 -9.96
N THR A 208 23.13 25.55 -10.63
CA THR A 208 24.14 26.38 -9.97
C THR A 208 23.56 27.73 -9.55
N SER A 209 24.26 28.45 -8.66
CA SER A 209 23.90 29.82 -8.29
C SER A 209 23.85 30.79 -9.48
N SER A 210 24.59 30.49 -10.56
CA SER A 210 24.53 31.21 -11.84
C SER A 210 23.34 30.84 -12.73
N GLY A 211 22.45 29.96 -12.26
CA GLY A 211 21.28 29.46 -13.02
C GLY A 211 21.59 28.38 -14.05
N SER A 212 22.82 27.85 -14.08
CA SER A 212 23.21 26.83 -15.06
C SER A 212 22.79 25.45 -14.58
N ALA A 213 22.04 24.71 -15.41
CA ALA A 213 21.67 23.33 -15.16
C ALA A 213 22.85 22.40 -15.47
N LYS A 214 23.19 21.54 -14.51
CA LYS A 214 24.22 20.50 -14.62
C LYS A 214 23.67 19.17 -14.12
N TYR A 215 24.28 18.08 -14.57
CA TYR A 215 23.94 16.75 -14.10
C TYR A 215 25.17 15.85 -13.94
N ALA A 216 25.03 14.87 -13.03
CA ALA A 216 25.94 13.75 -12.83
C ALA A 216 25.12 12.46 -12.86
N GLU A 217 25.61 11.42 -13.54
CA GLU A 217 25.02 10.09 -13.55
C GLU A 217 26.05 9.03 -13.17
N TYR A 218 25.60 8.03 -12.41
CA TYR A 218 26.37 6.85 -12.03
C TYR A 218 25.63 5.61 -12.52
N THR A 219 26.34 4.70 -13.19
CA THR A 219 25.73 3.52 -13.84
C THR A 219 25.13 2.51 -12.86
N GLU A 220 25.55 2.54 -11.60
CA GLU A 220 25.07 1.67 -10.52
C GLU A 220 24.91 2.49 -9.24
N PHE A 221 23.92 2.14 -8.43
CA PHE A 221 23.68 2.70 -7.12
C PHE A 221 22.93 1.70 -6.25
N GLN A 222 23.53 1.36 -5.10
CA GLN A 222 22.94 0.47 -4.12
C GLN A 222 23.36 0.90 -2.71
N ILE A 223 22.40 0.86 -1.79
CA ILE A 223 22.66 1.02 -0.36
C ILE A 223 22.26 -0.25 0.38
N GLU A 224 23.04 -0.59 1.40
CA GLU A 224 22.78 -1.75 2.24
C GLU A 224 21.66 -1.48 3.26
N SER A 225 21.34 -2.48 4.07
CA SER A 225 20.30 -2.39 5.11
C SER A 225 20.72 -1.50 6.29
N GLU A 226 19.78 -1.27 7.22
CA GLU A 226 20.06 -0.58 8.48
C GLU A 226 21.17 -1.26 9.32
N SER A 227 21.23 -2.60 9.31
CA SER A 227 22.23 -3.37 10.09
C SER A 227 23.69 -3.05 9.69
N THR A 228 23.85 -2.50 8.50
CA THR A 228 25.09 -2.06 7.86
C THR A 228 25.11 -0.53 7.70
N ASN A 229 24.31 0.17 8.49
CA ASN A 229 24.19 1.63 8.52
C ASN A 229 23.87 2.27 7.17
N TYR A 230 23.10 1.59 6.31
CA TYR A 230 22.76 2.05 4.96
C TYR A 230 23.99 2.41 4.10
N THR A 231 25.11 1.70 4.30
CA THR A 231 26.35 1.93 3.57
C THR A 231 26.11 1.80 2.06
N MET A 232 26.58 2.78 1.28
CA MET A 232 26.60 2.69 -0.17
C MET A 232 27.67 1.67 -0.59
N ASN A 233 27.23 0.49 -1.02
CA ASN A 233 28.12 -0.62 -1.37
C ASN A 233 28.41 -0.70 -2.88
N LYS A 234 27.58 -0.08 -3.72
CA LYS A 234 27.82 0.04 -5.16
C LYS A 234 27.59 1.45 -5.65
N LEU A 235 28.59 1.97 -6.35
CA LEU A 235 28.52 3.20 -7.12
C LEU A 235 29.28 2.98 -8.43
N GLY A 236 28.56 3.09 -9.54
CA GLY A 236 29.10 2.77 -10.86
C GLY A 236 29.97 3.88 -11.46
N ASN A 237 30.25 3.76 -12.76
CA ASN A 237 31.03 4.76 -13.48
C ASN A 237 30.29 6.10 -13.55
N HIS A 238 31.02 7.18 -13.28
CA HIS A 238 30.52 8.54 -13.39
C HIS A 238 30.49 9.04 -14.85
N SER A 239 29.44 9.77 -15.20
CA SER A 239 29.34 10.58 -16.41
C SER A 239 28.55 11.86 -16.11
N GLY A 240 28.63 12.86 -16.98
CA GLY A 240 27.87 14.11 -16.82
C GLY A 240 28.68 15.35 -17.15
N ASN A 241 28.08 16.51 -16.91
CA ASN A 241 28.68 17.83 -17.14
C ASN A 241 28.95 18.60 -15.83
N THR A 242 28.72 17.98 -14.68
CA THR A 242 29.33 18.39 -13.41
C THR A 242 30.77 17.83 -13.33
N GLY A 243 31.58 18.39 -12.44
CA GLY A 243 32.73 17.65 -11.92
C GLY A 243 32.27 16.44 -11.10
N LEU A 244 33.20 15.58 -10.70
CA LEU A 244 32.91 14.44 -9.83
C LEU A 244 32.24 14.95 -8.54
N LEU A 245 31.03 14.46 -8.26
CA LEU A 245 30.37 14.68 -6.98
C LEU A 245 30.92 13.63 -6.00
N HIS A 246 31.38 14.09 -4.84
CA HIS A 246 31.61 13.20 -3.71
C HIS A 246 30.24 12.90 -3.10
N VAL A 247 29.74 11.70 -3.40
CA VAL A 247 28.44 11.17 -2.96
C VAL A 247 28.62 10.44 -1.64
#